data_AF-A0A0F9G8Y3-F1
#
_entry.id   AF-A0A0F9G8Y3-F1
#
_cell.length_a   1.000
_cell.length_b   1.000
_cell.length_c   1.000
_cell.angle_alpha   90.00
_cell.angle_beta   90.00
_cell.angle_gamma   90.00
#
_symmetry.space_group_name_H-M   'P 1'
#
loop_
_entity.id
_entity.type
_entity.pdbx_description
1 polymer ?
#
loop_
_entity_poly.entity_id
_entity_poly.type
_entity_poly.pdbx_seq_one_letter_code
_entity_poly.pdbx_strand_id
1 'polypeptide(L)'
;MADVDQTGAAVIIDEPVADVSFADWTSPDGESFSWKTADDWKKAMDSSFQFERGFQRKSQTLSTEHKDAMAQLAKDRKDWEDGDKAKYDRYNQAFEKRPNIARAIAQMVDKPVTPEDSYERAQGYVDEKSTALEDRLAALETKNSEDTLERERESIYTELEGAFPDFNRDKVTDALGKLDGNDLRSLVEMVWKSSMYDPAGAQERAEQNLAKKQGVGMLPVGGGPPKRGAGSTDPKVAREEAMREYANSG
;
A
#
# COMPACT_ATOMS: atom_id res chain seq x y z
N MET A 1 22.58 121.98 59.81
CA MET A 1 21.77 120.74 59.90
C MET A 1 21.60 120.25 58.49
N ALA A 2 22.16 119.06 58.22
CA ALA A 2 22.13 118.41 56.93
C ALA A 2 20.73 117.91 56.64
N ASP A 3 20.27 118.04 55.40
CA ASP A 3 19.29 117.11 54.85
C ASP A 3 19.83 116.58 53.53
N VAL A 4 19.88 115.27 53.50
CA VAL A 4 20.57 114.41 52.56
C VAL A 4 19.55 113.96 51.51
N ASP A 5 20.01 114.00 50.26
CA ASP A 5 19.40 113.37 49.09
C ASP A 5 18.75 112.01 49.39
N GLN A 6 17.58 111.77 48.80
CA GLN A 6 17.17 110.42 48.41
C GLN A 6 16.24 110.48 47.19
N THR A 7 16.85 110.61 46.01
CA THR A 7 16.25 110.20 44.74
C THR A 7 16.21 108.67 44.69
N GLY A 8 15.06 108.09 45.02
CA GLY A 8 14.77 106.66 44.81
C GLY A 8 14.15 106.44 43.44
N ALA A 9 14.98 106.21 42.41
CA ALA A 9 14.52 105.66 41.15
C ALA A 9 14.19 104.17 41.36
N ALA A 10 12.90 103.84 41.41
CA ALA A 10 12.44 102.46 41.39
C ALA A 10 12.65 101.87 40.00
N VAL A 11 13.77 101.17 39.81
CA VAL A 11 13.97 100.27 38.68
C VAL A 11 13.04 99.07 38.91
N ILE A 12 11.93 99.00 38.17
CA ILE A 12 11.14 97.79 38.06
C ILE A 12 11.93 96.85 37.16
N ILE A 13 12.69 95.95 37.77
CA ILE A 13 13.31 94.82 37.06
C ILE A 13 12.19 93.78 36.90
N ASP A 14 11.79 93.55 35.66
CA ASP A 14 10.92 92.47 35.24
C ASP A 14 11.72 91.15 35.30
N GLU A 15 11.94 90.63 36.51
CA GLU A 15 12.44 89.27 36.68
C GLU A 15 11.25 88.30 36.52
N PRO A 16 11.32 87.31 35.62
CA PRO A 16 10.29 86.27 35.60
C PRO A 16 10.36 85.55 36.94
N VAL A 17 9.23 85.56 37.66
CA VAL A 17 9.02 84.80 38.90
C VAL A 17 9.59 83.41 38.66
N ALA A 18 10.67 83.06 39.38
CA ALA A 18 11.27 81.75 39.31
C ALA A 18 10.15 80.71 39.48
N ASP A 19 10.05 79.77 38.54
CA ASP A 19 9.08 78.67 38.60
C ASP A 19 9.47 77.82 39.83
N VAL A 20 8.94 78.17 41.01
CA VAL A 20 9.34 77.57 42.28
C VAL A 20 8.82 76.13 42.29
N SER A 21 9.72 75.19 42.04
CA SER A 21 9.49 73.78 42.24
C SER A 21 9.31 73.49 43.74
N PHE A 22 8.36 72.64 44.08
CA PHE A 22 8.18 72.12 45.43
C PHE A 22 9.29 71.13 45.79
N ALA A 23 9.70 70.29 44.83
CA ALA A 23 10.79 69.36 44.99
C ALA A 23 11.45 69.10 43.63
N ASP A 24 12.78 69.00 43.64
CA ASP A 24 13.57 68.59 42.49
C ASP A 24 14.38 67.35 42.85
N TRP A 25 14.42 66.38 41.93
CA TRP A 25 15.22 65.18 42.08
C TRP A 25 15.95 64.89 40.78
N THR A 26 17.23 64.54 40.87
CA THR A 26 18.01 64.10 39.71
C THR A 26 18.32 62.62 39.87
N SER A 27 17.98 61.83 38.85
CA SER A 27 18.27 60.40 38.82
C SER A 27 19.78 60.14 38.71
N PRO A 28 20.27 58.96 39.13
CA PRO A 28 21.66 58.56 38.94
C PRO A 28 22.10 58.56 37.47
N ASP A 29 21.15 58.43 36.54
CA ASP A 29 21.38 58.44 35.09
C ASP A 29 21.40 59.87 34.50
N GLY A 30 21.23 60.90 35.34
CA GLY A 30 21.33 62.31 34.97
C GLY A 30 20.01 62.98 34.55
N GLU A 31 18.87 62.30 34.70
CA GLU A 31 17.56 62.88 34.38
C GLU A 31 17.02 63.70 35.56
N SER A 32 16.65 64.95 35.31
CA SER A 32 16.08 65.85 36.33
C SER A 32 14.55 65.87 36.28
N PHE A 33 13.92 65.64 37.43
CA PHE A 33 12.48 65.69 37.64
C PHE A 33 12.15 66.82 38.63
N SER A 34 11.23 67.70 38.24
CA SER A 34 10.73 68.77 39.09
C SER A 34 9.23 68.62 39.30
N TRP A 35 8.79 68.76 40.55
CA TRP A 35 7.37 68.72 40.91
C TRP A 35 6.96 70.09 41.45
N LYS A 36 5.87 70.65 40.92
CA LYS A 36 5.40 71.99 41.28
C LYS A 36 4.62 72.02 42.60
N THR A 37 4.07 70.88 43.03
CA THR A 37 3.24 70.79 44.24
C THR A 37 3.60 69.57 45.08
N ALA A 38 3.27 69.64 46.38
CA ALA A 38 3.42 68.51 47.31
C ALA A 38 2.59 67.29 46.90
N ASP A 39 1.40 67.52 46.32
CA ASP A 39 0.51 66.46 45.86
C ASP A 39 1.08 65.75 44.62
N ASP A 40 1.72 66.47 43.70
CA ASP A 40 2.34 65.87 42.52
C ASP A 40 3.57 65.02 42.88
N TRP A 41 4.38 65.50 43.82
CA TRP A 41 5.49 64.73 44.37
C TRP A 41 5.01 63.45 45.07
N LYS A 42 3.96 63.56 45.89
CA LYS A 42 3.38 62.41 46.59
C LYS A 42 2.79 61.39 45.63
N LYS A 43 2.07 61.81 44.59
CA LYS A 43 1.55 60.92 43.54
C LYS A 43 2.66 60.21 42.77
N ALA A 44 3.75 60.91 42.47
CA ALA A 44 4.91 60.31 41.80
C ALA A 44 5.57 59.24 42.68
N MET A 45 5.76 59.53 43.98
CA MET A 45 6.28 58.56 44.94
C MET A 45 5.36 57.35 45.09
N ASP A 46 4.06 57.55 45.28
CA ASP A 46 3.08 56.47 45.40
C ASP A 46 3.04 55.60 44.13
N SER A 47 3.13 56.22 42.95
CA SER A 47 3.23 55.52 41.65
C SER A 47 4.49 54.66 41.56
N SER A 48 5.65 55.20 41.95
CA SER A 48 6.91 54.45 41.97
C SER A 48 6.88 53.28 42.95
N PHE A 49 6.31 53.45 44.15
CA PHE A 49 6.12 52.35 45.10
C PHE A 49 5.17 51.28 44.57
N GLN A 50 4.09 51.66 43.89
CA GLN A 50 3.16 50.71 43.26
C GLN A 50 3.82 49.97 42.09
N PHE A 51 4.62 50.67 41.29
CA PHE A 51 5.39 50.08 40.20
C PHE A 51 6.41 49.07 40.72
N GLU A 52 7.19 49.43 41.74
CA GLU A 52 8.19 48.54 42.34
C GLU A 52 7.54 47.28 42.93
N ARG A 53 6.44 47.44 43.68
CA ARG A 53 5.66 46.29 44.20
C ARG A 53 5.09 45.43 43.08
N GLY A 54 4.59 46.05 42.01
CA GLY A 54 4.08 45.34 40.83
C GLY A 54 5.18 44.56 40.11
N PHE A 55 6.37 45.16 39.98
CA PHE A 55 7.55 44.55 39.37
C PHE A 55 8.08 43.38 40.21
N GLN A 56 8.22 43.54 41.53
CA GLN A 56 8.64 42.48 42.44
C GLN A 56 7.68 41.30 42.43
N ARG A 57 6.36 41.53 42.42
CA ARG A 57 5.37 40.46 42.32
C ARG A 57 5.47 39.73 40.99
N LYS A 58 5.55 40.45 39.86
CA LYS A 58 5.70 39.85 38.54
C LYS A 58 7.00 39.04 38.41
N SER A 59 8.11 39.53 38.96
CA SER A 59 9.38 38.79 38.91
C SER A 59 9.35 37.53 39.76
N GLN A 60 8.68 37.55 40.91
CA GLN A 60 8.46 36.35 41.73
C GLN A 60 7.56 35.33 41.04
N THR A 61 6.47 35.78 40.40
CA THR A 61 5.60 34.90 39.60
C THR A 61 6.38 34.28 38.44
N LEU A 62 7.11 35.09 37.66
CA LEU A 62 7.92 34.61 36.55
C LEU A 62 9.02 33.64 37.01
N SER A 63 9.64 33.90 38.16
CA SER A 63 10.62 32.98 38.75
C SER A 63 9.99 31.65 39.15
N THR A 64 8.73 31.66 39.60
CA THR A 64 8.02 30.43 40.00
C THR A 64 7.61 29.64 38.77
N GLU A 65 7.00 30.30 37.78
CA GLU A 65 6.65 29.70 36.50
C GLU A 65 7.87 29.10 35.78
N HIS A 66 9.01 29.79 35.80
CA HIS A 66 10.25 29.27 35.24
C HIS A 66 10.75 28.02 35.98
N LYS A 67 10.64 27.98 37.31
CA LYS A 67 11.00 26.79 38.09
C LYS A 67 10.07 25.61 37.78
N ASP A 68 8.78 25.86 37.68
CA ASP A 68 7.78 24.83 37.34
C ASP A 68 7.97 24.30 35.91
N ALA A 69 8.25 25.19 34.95
CA ALA A 69 8.57 24.80 33.58
C ALA A 69 9.86 23.96 33.50
N MET A 70 10.89 24.32 34.27
CA MET A 70 12.13 23.54 34.35
C MET A 70 11.91 22.17 35.01
N ALA A 71 11.09 22.11 36.06
CA ALA A 71 10.73 20.85 36.70
C ALA A 71 9.92 19.94 35.75
N GLN A 72 9.00 20.52 34.98
CA GLN A 72 8.22 19.81 33.97
C GLN A 72 9.12 19.29 32.84
N LEU A 73 10.03 20.12 32.31
CA LEU A 73 11.01 19.68 31.31
C LEU A 73 11.92 18.55 31.81
N ALA A 74 12.34 18.60 33.07
CA ALA A 74 13.13 17.54 33.67
C ALA A 74 12.33 16.24 33.79
N LYS A 75 11.03 16.34 34.12
CA LYS A 75 10.12 15.19 34.17
C LYS A 75 9.87 14.60 32.78
N ASP A 76 9.54 15.43 31.80
CA ASP A 76 9.28 14.99 30.43
C ASP A 76 10.54 14.36 29.81
N ARG A 77 11.72 14.91 30.10
CA ARG A 77 13.00 14.31 29.69
C ARG A 77 13.19 12.92 30.32
N LYS A 78 12.91 12.79 31.62
CA LYS A 78 13.04 11.51 32.32
C LYS A 78 12.04 10.48 31.78
N ASP A 79 10.79 10.87 31.58
CA ASP A 79 9.75 10.00 31.01
C ASP A 79 10.13 9.55 29.58
N TRP A 80 10.73 10.45 28.78
CA TRP A 80 11.28 10.10 27.47
C TRP A 80 12.47 9.13 27.56
N GLU A 81 13.42 9.37 28.47
CA GLU A 81 14.60 8.50 28.67
C GLU A 81 14.22 7.10 29.17
N ASP A 82 13.25 7.01 30.08
CA ASP A 82 12.82 5.75 30.70
C ASP A 82 11.88 4.93 29.80
N GLY A 83 11.06 5.56 28.96
CA GLY A 83 10.01 4.88 28.20
C GLY A 83 10.23 4.80 26.69
N ASP A 84 10.52 5.93 26.06
CA ASP A 84 10.41 6.05 24.61
C ASP A 84 11.76 6.01 23.90
N LYS A 85 12.83 6.46 24.55
CA LYS A 85 14.19 6.42 24.01
C LYS A 85 14.58 5.03 23.52
N ALA A 86 14.35 3.99 24.32
CA ALA A 86 14.67 2.62 23.93
C ALA A 86 13.88 2.13 22.70
N LYS A 87 12.64 2.61 22.50
CA LYS A 87 11.84 2.29 21.31
C LYS A 87 12.41 3.03 20.10
N TYR A 88 12.68 4.32 20.22
CA TYR A 88 13.29 5.12 19.16
C TYR A 88 14.67 4.60 18.75
N ASP A 89 15.49 4.16 19.71
CA ASP A 89 16.80 3.55 19.44
C ASP A 89 16.65 2.24 18.65
N ARG A 90 15.64 1.41 18.96
CA ARG A 90 15.35 0.18 18.19
C ARG A 90 14.88 0.51 16.77
N TYR A 91 14.04 1.52 16.61
CA TYR A 91 13.62 1.98 15.28
C TYR A 91 14.81 2.51 14.49
N ASN A 92 15.64 3.35 15.08
CA ASN A 92 16.85 3.88 14.45
C ASN A 92 17.80 2.75 14.03
N GLN A 93 18.05 1.76 14.90
CA GLN A 93 18.85 0.59 14.54
C GLN A 93 18.23 -0.23 13.39
N ALA A 94 16.90 -0.35 13.34
CA ALA A 94 16.22 -1.03 12.25
C ALA A 94 16.37 -0.28 10.91
N PHE A 95 16.32 1.06 10.95
CA PHE A 95 16.54 1.91 9.77
C PHE A 95 18.01 1.93 9.33
N GLU A 96 18.97 1.96 10.26
CA GLU A 96 20.40 1.85 9.96
C GLU A 96 20.76 0.51 9.32
N LYS A 97 20.18 -0.59 9.81
CA LYS A 97 20.37 -1.93 9.22
C LYS A 97 19.71 -2.08 7.84
N ARG A 98 18.73 -1.23 7.51
CA ARG A 98 17.95 -1.30 6.26
C ARG A 98 17.80 0.09 5.64
N PRO A 99 18.90 0.67 5.12
CA PRO A 99 18.89 2.02 4.57
C PRO A 99 18.00 2.16 3.33
N ASN A 100 17.74 1.06 2.62
CA ASN A 100 16.79 0.99 1.52
C ASN A 100 15.34 1.24 1.96
N ILE A 101 14.92 0.66 3.10
CA ILE A 101 13.59 0.84 3.67
C ILE A 101 13.45 2.26 4.22
N ALA A 102 14.48 2.76 4.91
CA ALA A 102 14.52 4.15 5.39
C ALA A 102 14.34 5.15 4.23
N ARG A 103 15.06 4.94 3.12
CA ARG A 103 14.95 5.77 1.92
C ARG A 103 13.58 5.66 1.25
N ALA A 104 13.01 4.46 1.17
CA ALA A 104 11.67 4.26 0.62
C ALA A 104 10.59 4.96 1.45
N ILE A 105 10.67 4.87 2.78
CA ILE A 105 9.73 5.56 3.68
C ILE A 105 9.91 7.07 3.60
N ALA A 106 11.15 7.58 3.61
CA ALA A 106 11.42 9.00 3.42
C ALA A 106 10.86 9.51 2.08
N GLN A 107 11.02 8.75 1.01
CA GLN A 107 10.44 9.08 -0.31
C GLN A 107 8.90 9.05 -0.30
N MET A 108 8.27 8.14 0.43
CA MET A 108 6.80 8.11 0.58
C MET A 108 6.26 9.28 1.42
N VAL A 109 7.03 9.74 2.40
CA VAL A 109 6.66 10.90 3.24
C VAL A 109 6.84 12.21 2.47
N ASP A 110 7.95 12.35 1.72
CA ASP A 110 8.22 13.54 0.90
C ASP A 110 7.35 13.61 -0.36
N LYS A 111 6.92 12.45 -0.87
CA LYS A 111 5.99 12.33 -2.00
C LYS A 111 4.85 11.40 -1.60
N PRO A 112 3.83 11.91 -0.89
CA PRO A 112 2.65 11.12 -0.63
C PRO A 112 2.09 10.64 -1.96
N VAL A 113 1.86 9.33 -2.05
CA VAL A 113 1.28 8.69 -3.22
C VAL A 113 -0.08 9.33 -3.46
N THR A 114 -0.31 9.85 -4.66
CA THR A 114 -1.62 10.41 -5.01
C THR A 114 -2.68 9.30 -4.97
N PRO A 115 -3.95 9.63 -4.71
CA PRO A 115 -5.03 8.65 -4.76
C PRO A 115 -5.03 7.84 -6.06
N GLU A 116 -4.74 8.51 -7.18
CA GLU A 116 -4.60 7.89 -8.51
C GLU A 116 -3.45 6.88 -8.57
N ASP A 117 -2.25 7.26 -8.14
CA ASP A 117 -1.08 6.35 -8.12
C ASP A 117 -1.30 5.16 -7.17
N SER A 118 -2.06 5.36 -6.08
CA SER A 118 -2.38 4.29 -5.14
C SER A 118 -3.36 3.28 -5.74
N TYR A 119 -4.33 3.78 -6.52
CA TYR A 119 -5.29 2.96 -7.24
C TYR A 119 -4.59 2.15 -8.35
N GLU A 120 -3.71 2.79 -9.13
CA GLU A 120 -2.93 2.09 -10.17
C GLU A 120 -2.04 0.99 -9.60
N ARG A 121 -1.37 1.24 -8.46
CA ARG A 121 -0.58 0.18 -7.78
C ARG A 121 -1.45 -0.94 -7.25
N ALA A 122 -2.62 -0.63 -6.70
CA ALA A 122 -3.55 -1.63 -6.21
C ALA A 122 -4.09 -2.48 -7.38
N GLN A 123 -4.43 -1.85 -8.50
CA GLN A 123 -4.88 -2.52 -9.71
C GLN A 123 -3.78 -3.42 -10.28
N GLY A 124 -2.55 -2.91 -10.44
CA GLY A 124 -1.42 -3.71 -10.91
C GLY A 124 -1.11 -4.91 -10.01
N TYR A 125 -1.24 -4.77 -8.68
CA TYR A 125 -1.09 -5.89 -7.76
C TYR A 125 -2.21 -6.93 -7.92
N VAL A 126 -3.46 -6.49 -8.09
CA VAL A 126 -4.60 -7.40 -8.32
C VAL A 126 -4.42 -8.14 -9.65
N ASP A 127 -4.03 -7.42 -10.70
CA ASP A 127 -3.83 -7.99 -12.04
C ASP A 127 -2.66 -8.99 -12.07
N GLU A 128 -1.54 -8.70 -11.40
CA GLU A 128 -0.43 -9.66 -11.28
C GLU A 128 -0.84 -10.93 -10.51
N LYS A 129 -1.64 -10.77 -9.45
CA LYS A 129 -2.11 -11.91 -8.65
C LYS A 129 -3.18 -12.73 -9.37
N SER A 130 -4.08 -12.09 -10.11
CA SER A 130 -5.09 -12.79 -10.90
C SER A 130 -4.43 -13.59 -12.02
N THR A 131 -3.51 -12.98 -12.77
CA THR A 131 -2.78 -13.67 -13.84
C THR A 131 -1.99 -14.86 -13.30
N ALA A 132 -1.28 -14.68 -12.18
CA ALA A 132 -0.56 -15.79 -11.53
C ALA A 132 -1.48 -16.91 -11.00
N LEU A 133 -2.73 -16.59 -10.65
CA LEU A 133 -3.72 -17.59 -10.25
C LEU A 133 -4.30 -18.32 -11.46
N GLU A 134 -4.56 -17.62 -12.56
CA GLU A 134 -5.00 -18.21 -13.83
C GLU A 134 -3.96 -19.20 -14.38
N ASP A 135 -2.69 -18.82 -14.38
CA ASP A 135 -1.59 -19.71 -14.81
C ASP A 135 -1.52 -20.97 -13.96
N ARG A 136 -1.71 -20.85 -12.63
CA ARG A 136 -1.73 -21.99 -11.71
C ARG A 136 -2.96 -22.87 -11.91
N LEU A 137 -4.11 -22.27 -12.21
CA LEU A 137 -5.34 -23.00 -12.48
C LEU A 137 -5.20 -23.83 -13.76
N ALA A 138 -4.69 -23.22 -14.84
CA ALA A 138 -4.45 -23.91 -16.11
C ALA A 138 -3.44 -25.07 -15.96
N ALA A 139 -2.37 -24.87 -15.17
CA ALA A 139 -1.43 -25.93 -14.85
C ALA A 139 -2.07 -27.08 -14.06
N LEU A 140 -2.98 -26.77 -13.12
CA LEU A 140 -3.72 -27.79 -12.37
C LEU A 140 -4.73 -28.54 -13.24
N GLU A 141 -5.44 -27.86 -14.13
CA GLU A 141 -6.37 -28.48 -15.07
C GLU A 141 -5.64 -29.44 -16.02
N THR A 142 -4.48 -29.03 -16.53
CA THR A 142 -3.62 -29.88 -17.37
C THR A 142 -3.12 -31.11 -16.62
N LYS A 143 -2.65 -30.92 -15.38
CA LYS A 143 -2.22 -32.06 -14.55
C LYS A 143 -3.37 -33.01 -14.24
N ASN A 144 -4.55 -32.48 -13.96
CA ASN A 144 -5.71 -33.31 -13.65
C ASN A 144 -6.17 -34.09 -14.87
N SER A 145 -6.13 -33.50 -16.08
CA SER A 145 -6.45 -34.22 -17.31
C SER A 145 -5.43 -35.33 -17.61
N GLU A 146 -4.13 -35.06 -17.43
CA GLU A 146 -3.07 -36.07 -17.53
C GLU A 146 -3.28 -37.22 -16.53
N ASP A 147 -3.56 -36.91 -15.26
CA ASP A 147 -3.83 -37.92 -14.22
C ASP A 147 -5.08 -38.74 -14.52
N THR A 148 -6.13 -38.13 -15.11
CA THR A 148 -7.33 -38.88 -15.53
C THR A 148 -7.05 -39.80 -16.71
N LEU A 149 -6.31 -39.34 -17.72
CA LEU A 149 -5.93 -40.14 -18.87
C LEU A 149 -5.04 -41.31 -18.46
N GLU A 150 -4.10 -41.10 -17.54
CA GLU A 150 -3.24 -42.19 -17.05
C GLU A 150 -4.05 -43.23 -16.27
N ARG A 151 -5.03 -42.80 -15.44
CA ARG A 151 -5.93 -43.74 -14.74
C ARG A 151 -6.79 -44.55 -15.72
N GLU A 152 -7.35 -43.91 -16.74
CA GLU A 152 -8.12 -44.59 -17.78
C GLU A 152 -7.24 -45.60 -18.54
N ARG A 153 -6.00 -45.20 -18.88
CA ARG A 153 -5.03 -46.07 -19.54
C ARG A 153 -4.68 -47.29 -18.69
N GLU A 154 -4.42 -47.09 -17.40
CA GLU A 154 -4.15 -48.18 -16.46
C GLU A 154 -5.34 -49.13 -16.29
N SER A 155 -6.56 -48.59 -16.25
CA SER A 155 -7.78 -49.41 -16.18
C SER A 155 -7.91 -50.30 -17.41
N ILE A 156 -7.71 -49.73 -18.61
CA ILE A 156 -7.76 -50.47 -19.88
C ILE A 156 -6.66 -51.54 -19.93
N TYR A 157 -5.43 -51.23 -19.52
CA TYR A 157 -4.36 -52.21 -19.48
C TYR A 157 -4.65 -53.37 -18.52
N THR A 158 -5.19 -53.07 -17.34
CA THR A 158 -5.59 -54.09 -16.37
C THR A 158 -6.69 -55.01 -16.93
N GLU A 159 -7.68 -54.44 -17.63
CA GLU A 159 -8.73 -55.22 -18.29
C GLU A 159 -8.18 -56.12 -19.40
N LEU A 160 -7.24 -55.60 -20.21
CA LEU A 160 -6.62 -56.34 -21.32
C LEU A 160 -5.70 -57.46 -20.83
N GLU A 161 -4.92 -57.24 -19.76
CA GLU A 161 -4.10 -58.27 -19.12
C GLU A 161 -4.97 -59.40 -18.55
N GLY A 162 -6.15 -59.07 -17.99
CA GLY A 162 -7.10 -60.07 -17.51
C GLY A 162 -7.77 -60.89 -18.62
N ALA A 163 -8.07 -60.26 -19.76
CA ALA A 163 -8.75 -60.89 -20.89
C ALA A 163 -7.81 -61.68 -21.81
N PHE A 164 -6.54 -61.27 -21.93
CA PHE A 164 -5.57 -61.83 -22.86
C PHE A 164 -4.26 -62.20 -22.14
N PRO A 165 -3.99 -63.49 -21.89
CA PRO A 165 -2.81 -63.93 -21.15
C PRO A 165 -1.46 -63.60 -21.81
N ASP A 166 -1.45 -63.44 -23.14
CA ASP A 166 -0.26 -63.09 -23.92
C ASP A 166 -0.08 -61.56 -24.07
N PHE A 167 -0.92 -60.77 -23.41
CA PHE A 167 -0.86 -59.32 -23.49
C PHE A 167 0.46 -58.80 -22.90
N ASN A 168 1.13 -57.94 -23.66
CA ASN A 168 2.36 -57.30 -23.23
C ASN A 168 2.20 -55.78 -23.31
N ARG A 169 2.06 -55.18 -22.12
CA ARG A 169 1.86 -53.74 -21.93
C ARG A 169 2.96 -52.88 -22.56
N ASP A 170 4.22 -53.29 -22.44
CA ASP A 170 5.36 -52.52 -22.95
C ASP A 170 5.33 -52.42 -24.47
N LYS A 171 4.95 -53.51 -25.16
CA LYS A 171 4.83 -53.53 -26.62
C LYS A 171 3.70 -52.64 -27.12
N VAL A 172 2.58 -52.60 -26.41
CA VAL A 172 1.43 -51.73 -26.78
C VAL A 172 1.77 -50.26 -26.53
N THR A 173 2.46 -49.97 -25.43
CA THR A 173 2.89 -48.59 -25.10
C THR A 173 3.91 -48.07 -26.12
N ASP A 174 4.89 -48.89 -26.50
CA ASP A 174 5.87 -48.55 -27.56
C ASP A 174 5.20 -48.35 -28.92
N ALA A 175 4.18 -49.17 -29.24
CA ALA A 175 3.39 -49.01 -30.46
C ALA A 175 2.57 -47.70 -30.47
N LEU A 176 1.92 -47.35 -29.36
CA LEU A 176 1.18 -46.10 -29.22
C LEU A 176 2.10 -44.87 -29.31
N GLY A 177 3.31 -44.94 -28.72
CA GLY A 177 4.30 -43.87 -28.85
C GLY A 177 4.77 -43.65 -30.30
N LYS A 178 4.89 -44.74 -31.10
CA LYS A 178 5.20 -44.65 -32.54
C LYS A 178 4.06 -44.05 -33.37
N LEU A 179 2.81 -44.25 -32.94
CA LEU A 179 1.62 -43.63 -33.55
C LEU A 179 1.56 -42.13 -33.27
N ASP A 180 1.80 -41.72 -32.04
CA ASP A 180 1.77 -40.30 -31.64
C ASP A 180 2.95 -39.51 -32.25
N GLY A 181 4.12 -40.14 -32.35
CA GLY A 181 5.32 -39.54 -32.95
C GLY A 181 5.30 -39.34 -34.46
N ASN A 182 4.23 -39.76 -35.17
CA ASN A 182 4.06 -39.62 -36.62
C ASN A 182 5.21 -40.22 -37.46
N ASP A 183 5.93 -41.21 -36.92
CA ASP A 183 7.00 -41.90 -37.64
C ASP A 183 6.40 -42.92 -38.62
N LEU A 184 6.19 -42.45 -39.85
CA LEU A 184 5.60 -43.22 -40.94
C LEU A 184 6.29 -44.56 -41.18
N ARG A 185 7.61 -44.64 -40.95
CA ARG A 185 8.38 -45.87 -41.18
C ARG A 185 8.09 -46.90 -40.11
N SER A 186 8.12 -46.50 -38.84
CA SER A 186 7.77 -47.36 -37.71
C SER A 186 6.31 -47.84 -37.77
N LEU A 187 5.41 -46.99 -38.26
CA LEU A 187 4.00 -47.33 -38.50
C LEU A 187 3.84 -48.40 -39.59
N VAL A 188 4.50 -48.22 -40.73
CA VAL A 188 4.46 -49.21 -41.83
C VAL A 188 5.07 -50.54 -41.41
N GLU A 189 6.20 -50.52 -40.69
CA GLU A 189 6.83 -51.74 -40.17
C GLU A 189 5.96 -52.47 -39.14
N MET A 190 5.20 -51.73 -38.32
CA MET A 190 4.25 -52.30 -37.35
C MET A 190 3.06 -52.97 -38.03
N VAL A 191 2.45 -52.32 -39.04
CA VAL A 191 1.36 -52.89 -39.84
C VAL A 191 1.83 -54.10 -40.64
N TRP A 192 3.06 -54.06 -41.17
CA TRP A 192 3.66 -55.18 -41.89
C TRP A 192 3.94 -56.38 -40.98
N LYS A 193 4.40 -56.15 -39.75
CA LYS A 193 4.63 -57.23 -38.78
C LYS A 193 3.33 -57.81 -38.25
N SER A 194 2.28 -57.00 -38.03
CA SER A 194 0.98 -57.52 -37.60
C SER A 194 0.30 -58.37 -38.67
N SER A 195 0.48 -58.06 -39.95
CA SER A 195 -0.02 -58.87 -41.07
C SER A 195 0.75 -60.17 -41.29
N MET A 196 1.99 -60.30 -40.78
CA MET A 196 2.78 -61.53 -40.85
C MET A 196 2.37 -62.60 -39.82
N TYR A 197 1.73 -62.23 -38.71
CA TYR A 197 1.31 -63.19 -37.67
C TYR A 197 -0.05 -63.85 -37.94
N ASP A 198 -0.88 -63.29 -38.84
CA ASP A 198 -2.14 -63.91 -39.31
C ASP A 198 -2.58 -63.33 -40.68
N PRO A 199 -1.89 -63.69 -41.79
CA PRO A 199 -2.19 -63.13 -43.11
C PRO A 199 -3.59 -63.52 -43.61
N ALA A 200 -4.04 -64.74 -43.28
CA ALA A 200 -5.32 -65.28 -43.70
C ALA A 200 -6.49 -64.66 -42.93
N GLY A 201 -6.38 -64.52 -41.61
CA GLY A 201 -7.44 -63.92 -40.79
C GLY A 201 -7.53 -62.39 -40.95
N ALA A 202 -6.45 -61.70 -41.31
CA ALA A 202 -6.48 -60.28 -41.64
C ALA A 202 -7.25 -60.01 -42.95
N GLN A 203 -7.03 -60.85 -43.96
CA GLN A 203 -7.71 -60.76 -45.25
C GLN A 203 -9.20 -61.15 -45.12
N GLU A 204 -9.50 -62.20 -44.36
CA GLU A 204 -10.88 -62.62 -44.06
C GLU A 204 -11.66 -61.57 -43.24
N ARG A 205 -11.03 -60.92 -42.25
CA ARG A 205 -11.66 -59.81 -41.50
C ARG A 205 -11.82 -58.55 -42.34
N ALA A 206 -10.88 -58.24 -43.23
CA ALA A 206 -11.00 -57.11 -44.15
C ALA A 206 -12.14 -57.33 -45.15
N GLU A 207 -12.26 -58.54 -45.71
CA GLU A 207 -13.35 -58.94 -46.61
C GLU A 207 -14.70 -58.99 -45.87
N GLN A 208 -14.75 -59.50 -44.64
CA GLN A 208 -15.96 -59.45 -43.81
C GLN A 208 -16.36 -58.01 -43.44
N ASN A 209 -15.41 -57.10 -43.20
CA ASN A 209 -15.69 -55.69 -42.90
C ASN A 209 -16.11 -54.91 -44.16
N LEU A 210 -15.58 -55.26 -45.33
CA LEU A 210 -16.03 -54.72 -46.62
C LEU A 210 -17.43 -55.25 -47.00
N ALA A 211 -17.70 -56.53 -46.77
CA ALA A 211 -19.02 -57.14 -46.98
C ALA A 211 -20.07 -56.56 -46.00
N LYS A 212 -19.71 -56.34 -44.73
CA LYS A 212 -20.58 -55.65 -43.76
C LYS A 212 -20.82 -54.18 -44.13
N LYS A 213 -19.84 -53.48 -44.73
CA LYS A 213 -20.00 -52.10 -45.21
C LYS A 213 -20.77 -51.98 -46.53
N GLN A 214 -20.78 -53.01 -47.37
CA GLN A 214 -21.58 -53.04 -48.59
C GLN A 214 -23.01 -53.58 -48.36
N GLY A 215 -23.27 -54.28 -47.26
CA GLY A 215 -24.58 -54.84 -46.91
C GLY A 215 -25.42 -54.04 -45.90
N VAL A 216 -24.89 -53.00 -45.26
CA VAL A 216 -25.66 -52.14 -44.34
C VAL A 216 -25.82 -50.75 -44.97
N GLY A 217 -26.74 -50.68 -45.92
CA GLY A 217 -27.55 -49.48 -46.07
C GLY A 217 -28.28 -49.23 -44.75
N MET A 218 -28.22 -47.98 -44.27
CA MET A 218 -28.82 -47.48 -43.02
C MET A 218 -28.20 -47.98 -41.71
N LEU A 219 -27.16 -47.26 -41.26
CA LEU A 219 -26.98 -47.00 -39.83
C LEU A 219 -27.93 -45.87 -39.41
N PRO A 220 -28.63 -45.99 -38.27
CA PRO A 220 -29.49 -44.96 -37.72
C PRO A 220 -28.66 -43.73 -37.31
N VAL A 221 -29.22 -42.56 -37.60
CA VAL A 221 -28.78 -41.25 -37.10
C VAL A 221 -28.80 -41.28 -35.57
N GLY A 222 -27.62 -41.27 -34.94
CA GLY A 222 -27.49 -41.19 -33.49
C GLY A 222 -26.06 -40.88 -33.09
N GLY A 223 -25.78 -39.58 -32.91
CA GLY A 223 -24.46 -39.07 -32.50
C GLY A 223 -23.81 -38.13 -33.52
N GLY A 224 -24.58 -37.17 -34.05
CA GLY A 224 -23.97 -36.02 -34.71
C GLY A 224 -23.20 -35.14 -33.70
N PRO A 225 -22.18 -34.38 -34.15
CA PRO A 225 -21.54 -33.38 -33.31
C PRO A 225 -22.59 -32.41 -32.77
N PRO A 226 -22.40 -31.83 -31.57
CA PRO A 226 -23.41 -31.00 -30.93
C PRO A 226 -23.89 -29.94 -31.93
N LYS A 227 -25.21 -29.86 -32.11
CA LYS A 227 -25.85 -28.81 -32.89
C LYS A 227 -25.31 -27.49 -32.38
N ARG A 228 -24.52 -26.79 -33.19
CA ARG A 228 -24.32 -25.34 -33.03
C ARG A 228 -25.73 -24.74 -33.08
N GLY A 229 -26.26 -24.40 -31.91
CA GLY A 229 -27.44 -23.57 -31.80
C GLY A 229 -27.23 -22.34 -32.67
N ALA A 230 -28.21 -22.02 -33.49
CA ALA A 230 -28.25 -20.77 -34.21
C ALA A 230 -28.31 -19.63 -33.18
N GLY A 231 -27.16 -19.04 -32.88
CA GLY A 231 -27.01 -17.94 -31.94
C GLY A 231 -25.78 -17.14 -32.30
N SER A 232 -26.03 -15.97 -32.88
CA SER A 232 -25.16 -14.79 -33.06
C SER A 232 -23.64 -14.99 -33.20
N THR A 233 -23.07 -14.53 -34.32
CA THR A 233 -21.62 -14.35 -34.52
C THR A 233 -20.96 -13.28 -33.63
N ASP A 234 -21.68 -12.69 -32.67
CA ASP A 234 -21.13 -11.68 -31.76
C ASP A 234 -20.97 -12.23 -30.33
N PRO A 235 -19.74 -12.39 -29.82
CA PRO A 235 -19.45 -13.00 -28.52
C PRO A 235 -20.05 -12.25 -27.32
N LYS A 236 -20.46 -10.98 -27.49
CA LYS A 236 -21.16 -10.24 -26.41
C LYS A 236 -22.60 -10.72 -26.21
N VAL A 237 -23.31 -11.04 -27.30
CA VAL A 237 -24.70 -11.50 -27.25
C VAL A 237 -24.79 -12.92 -26.69
N ALA A 238 -23.84 -13.79 -27.05
CA ALA A 238 -23.75 -15.14 -26.51
C ALA A 238 -23.51 -15.17 -24.99
N ARG A 239 -22.78 -14.20 -24.45
CA ARG A 239 -22.52 -14.08 -23.01
C ARG A 239 -23.75 -13.59 -22.25
N GLU A 240 -24.54 -12.69 -22.81
CA GLU A 240 -25.80 -12.24 -22.19
C GLU A 240 -26.87 -13.32 -22.20
N GLU A 241 -27.01 -14.10 -23.27
CA GLU A 241 -27.96 -15.24 -23.32
C GLU A 241 -27.60 -16.34 -22.31
N ALA A 242 -26.31 -16.70 -22.20
CA ALA A 242 -25.86 -17.71 -21.24
C ALA A 242 -26.13 -17.29 -19.78
N MET A 243 -25.96 -16.00 -19.46
CA MET A 243 -26.25 -15.47 -18.11
C MET A 243 -27.75 -15.42 -17.82
N ARG A 244 -28.59 -15.28 -18.86
CA ARG A 244 -30.04 -15.24 -18.73
C ARG A 244 -30.65 -16.63 -18.53
N GLU A 245 -30.09 -17.65 -19.21
CA GLU A 245 -30.49 -19.04 -18.99
C GLU A 245 -30.12 -19.52 -17.59
N TYR A 246 -28.94 -19.14 -17.09
CA TYR A 246 -28.50 -19.48 -15.73
C TYR A 246 -29.38 -18.83 -14.64
N ALA A 247 -29.92 -17.64 -14.91
CA ALA A 247 -30.82 -16.94 -13.99
C ALA A 247 -32.24 -17.54 -13.96
N ASN A 248 -32.65 -18.28 -15.00
CA ASN A 248 -33.97 -18.90 -15.10
C ASN A 248 -33.97 -20.40 -14.77
N SER A 249 -32.80 -20.99 -14.46
CA SER A 249 -32.64 -22.41 -14.10
C SER A 249 -32.51 -22.66 -12.59
N GLY A 250 -32.83 -21.67 -11.74
CA GLY A 250 -32.98 -21.80 -10.29
C GLY A 250 -34.43 -21.61 -9.86
#